data_AF-A0A2D6WJQ9-F1
#
_entry.id   AF-A0A2D6WJQ9-F1
#
_cell.length_a   1.000
_cell.length_b   1.000
_cell.length_c   1.000
_cell.angle_alpha   90.00
_cell.angle_beta   90.00
_cell.angle_gamma   90.00
#
_symmetry.space_group_name_H-M   'P 1'
#
loop_
_entity.id
_entity.type
_entity.pdbx_description
1 polymer ?
#
loop_
_entity_poly.entity_id
_entity_poly.type
_entity_poly.pdbx_seq_one_letter_code
_entity_poly.pdbx_strand_id
1 'polypeptide(L)'
;MTEKDKVHKCLNPVGIQHPIDTFPLAPRLDTIDGKEIVLSITGEPDITIPLEKKLKSDYPTVKWKVKKTYMTDPARLSDEEMKTADGVIQGVCW
;
A
#
# COMPACT_ATOMS: atom_id res chain seq x y z
N MET A 1 -5.10 8.99 -64.88
CA MET A 1 -4.56 7.80 -64.17
C MET A 1 -4.92 7.96 -62.72
N THR A 2 -5.68 7.00 -62.20
CA THR A 2 -6.35 6.98 -60.89
C THR A 2 -5.37 7.13 -59.72
N GLU A 3 -5.54 8.17 -58.90
CA GLU A 3 -4.90 8.28 -57.58
C GLU A 3 -5.31 7.07 -56.74
N LYS A 4 -4.37 6.19 -56.43
CA LYS A 4 -4.61 5.06 -55.54
C LYS A 4 -5.03 5.60 -54.17
N ASP A 5 -6.17 5.15 -53.66
CA ASP A 5 -6.68 5.42 -52.31
C ASP A 5 -5.55 5.41 -51.28
N LYS A 6 -5.26 6.59 -50.72
CA LYS A 6 -4.18 6.78 -49.76
C LYS A 6 -4.63 6.21 -48.43
N VAL A 7 -4.16 5.01 -48.08
CA VAL A 7 -4.48 4.38 -46.79
C VAL A 7 -3.79 5.15 -45.66
N HIS A 8 -4.55 5.94 -44.91
CA HIS A 8 -4.07 6.63 -43.71
C HIS A 8 -4.10 5.66 -42.52
N LYS A 9 -2.95 5.35 -41.94
CA LYS A 9 -2.86 4.61 -40.68
C LYS A 9 -2.88 5.59 -39.51
N CYS A 10 -3.94 5.58 -38.71
CA CYS A 10 -3.95 6.29 -37.42
C CYS A 10 -3.05 5.55 -36.43
N LEU A 11 -2.14 6.28 -35.78
CA LEU A 11 -1.51 5.79 -34.55
C LEU A 11 -2.62 5.63 -33.50
N ASN A 12 -2.73 4.44 -32.92
CA ASN A 12 -3.60 4.25 -31.77
C ASN A 12 -3.10 5.18 -30.65
N PRO A 13 -3.92 6.13 -30.15
CA PRO A 13 -3.49 7.09 -29.13
C PRO A 13 -3.05 6.42 -27.81
N VAL A 14 -3.39 5.14 -27.62
CA VAL A 14 -3.09 4.36 -26.40
C VAL A 14 -1.70 3.71 -26.44
N GLY A 15 -1.05 3.64 -27.61
CA GLY A 15 0.24 2.95 -27.78
C GLY A 15 0.16 1.42 -27.53
N ILE A 16 1.31 0.76 -27.49
CA ILE A 16 1.44 -0.63 -27.03
C ILE A 16 1.70 -0.56 -25.52
N GLN A 17 0.75 -1.00 -24.71
CA GLN A 17 0.95 -1.09 -23.26
C GLN A 17 1.70 -2.39 -22.94
N HIS A 18 2.86 -2.26 -22.31
CA HIS A 18 3.51 -3.42 -21.71
C HIS A 18 2.60 -3.99 -20.62
N PRO A 19 2.50 -5.32 -20.48
CA PRO A 19 1.79 -5.93 -19.37
C PRO A 19 2.31 -5.36 -18.04
N ILE A 20 1.39 -5.01 -17.15
CA ILE A 20 1.74 -4.56 -15.79
C ILE A 20 1.98 -5.81 -14.95
N ASP A 21 3.02 -5.78 -14.11
CA ASP A 21 3.25 -6.83 -13.13
C ASP A 21 2.09 -6.87 -12.13
N THR A 22 1.39 -8.00 -12.08
CA THR A 22 0.30 -8.23 -11.15
C THR A 22 0.73 -9.18 -10.05
N PHE A 23 0.51 -8.78 -8.80
CA PHE A 23 0.74 -9.61 -7.63
C PHE A 23 -0.61 -10.02 -7.01
N PRO A 24 -0.79 -11.27 -6.58
CA PRO A 24 -2.01 -11.67 -5.88
C PRO A 24 -2.12 -10.93 -4.55
N LEU A 25 -3.35 -10.68 -4.11
CA LEU A 25 -3.59 -10.21 -2.76
C LEU A 25 -3.08 -11.23 -1.76
N ALA A 26 -2.49 -10.75 -0.66
CA ALA A 26 -2.13 -11.61 0.46
C ALA A 26 -3.38 -12.34 0.99
N PRO A 27 -3.22 -13.59 1.49
CA PRO A 27 -4.31 -14.28 2.17
C PRO A 27 -4.90 -13.40 3.28
N ARG A 28 -6.23 -13.41 3.41
CA ARG A 28 -6.88 -12.69 4.52
C ARG A 28 -6.55 -13.36 5.84
N LEU A 29 -6.36 -12.55 6.86
CA LEU A 29 -6.23 -13.04 8.23
C LEU A 29 -7.61 -13.41 8.76
N ASP A 30 -7.72 -14.60 9.37
CA ASP A 30 -8.95 -15.03 10.06
C ASP A 30 -9.09 -14.36 11.43
N THR A 31 -7.96 -14.05 12.08
CA THR A 31 -7.88 -13.29 13.34
C THR A 31 -6.59 -12.47 13.39
N ILE A 32 -6.58 -11.43 14.21
CA ILE A 32 -5.41 -10.61 14.50
C ILE A 32 -4.73 -10.99 15.82
N ASP A 33 -5.35 -11.84 16.65
CA ASP A 33 -4.80 -12.22 17.95
C ASP A 33 -3.43 -12.92 17.82
N GLY A 34 -2.43 -12.43 18.57
CA GLY A 34 -1.07 -12.95 18.53
C GLY A 34 -0.27 -12.59 17.27
N LYS A 35 -0.88 -11.91 16.29
CA LYS A 35 -0.26 -11.50 15.04
C LYS A 35 0.60 -10.25 15.20
N GLU A 36 1.61 -10.14 14.33
CA GLU A 36 2.45 -8.94 14.25
C GLU A 36 1.87 -7.97 13.21
N ILE A 37 1.35 -6.84 13.70
CA ILE A 37 0.77 -5.79 12.86
C ILE A 37 1.66 -4.54 12.93
N VAL A 38 2.08 -4.05 11.76
CA VAL A 38 2.91 -2.86 11.64
C VAL A 38 2.04 -1.64 11.36
N LEU A 39 2.08 -0.67 12.26
CA LEU A 39 1.54 0.68 12.07
C LEU A 39 2.60 1.54 11.39
N SER A 40 2.51 1.72 10.08
CA SER A 40 3.33 2.66 9.31
C SER A 40 2.61 4.00 9.23
N ILE A 41 2.91 4.87 10.16
CA ILE A 41 2.21 6.12 10.40
C ILE A 41 2.95 7.29 9.73
N THR A 42 2.20 8.14 9.05
CA THR A 42 2.66 9.37 8.39
C THR A 42 1.66 10.50 8.63
N GLY A 43 2.05 11.76 8.42
CA GLY A 43 1.16 12.91 8.51
C GLY A 43 0.85 13.36 9.96
N GLU A 44 -0.43 13.55 10.26
CA GLU A 44 -0.87 14.35 11.42
C GLU A 44 -0.82 13.58 12.76
N PRO A 45 -0.03 14.06 13.75
CA PRO A 45 0.10 13.41 15.07
C PRO A 45 -1.21 13.36 15.87
N ASP A 46 -2.08 14.36 15.70
CA ASP A 46 -3.30 14.52 16.49
C ASP A 46 -4.34 13.43 16.21
N ILE A 47 -4.27 12.78 15.05
CA ILE A 47 -5.10 11.62 14.70
C ILE A 47 -4.38 10.32 15.03
N THR A 48 -3.10 10.25 14.68
CA THR A 48 -2.35 9.01 14.68
C THR A 48 -1.93 8.55 16.08
N ILE A 49 -1.69 9.49 17.01
CA ILE A 49 -1.37 9.17 18.41
C ILE A 49 -2.59 8.59 19.15
N PRO A 50 -3.80 9.19 19.10
CA PRO A 50 -4.99 8.58 19.71
C PRO A 50 -5.35 7.24 19.09
N LEU A 51 -5.20 7.09 17.76
CA LEU A 51 -5.47 5.82 17.07
C LEU A 51 -4.56 4.71 17.59
N GLU A 52 -3.25 4.95 17.67
CA GLU A 52 -2.30 3.96 18.20
C GLU A 52 -2.66 3.54 19.62
N LYS A 53 -2.97 4.51 20.50
CA LYS A 53 -3.35 4.22 21.89
C LYS A 53 -4.61 3.38 21.97
N LYS A 54 -5.62 3.71 21.16
CA LYS A 54 -6.89 2.99 21.13
C LYS A 54 -6.71 1.57 20.62
N LEU A 55 -5.98 1.36 19.52
CA LEU A 55 -5.72 0.03 18.97
C LEU A 55 -4.96 -0.87 19.95
N LYS A 56 -3.96 -0.33 20.65
CA LYS A 56 -3.22 -1.08 21.68
C LYS A 56 -4.10 -1.42 22.89
N SER A 57 -5.05 -0.56 23.24
CA SER A 57 -5.99 -0.80 24.34
C SER A 57 -7.05 -1.84 23.97
N ASP A 58 -7.65 -1.72 22.78
CA ASP A 58 -8.75 -2.57 22.33
C ASP A 58 -8.24 -3.96 21.94
N TYR A 59 -6.98 -4.08 21.50
CA TYR A 59 -6.37 -5.34 21.04
C TYR A 59 -4.99 -5.58 21.69
N PRO A 60 -4.94 -5.95 22.99
CA PRO A 60 -3.70 -6.14 23.73
C PRO A 60 -2.94 -7.43 23.35
N THR A 61 -3.62 -8.39 22.73
CA THR A 61 -3.07 -9.67 22.25
C THR A 61 -2.25 -9.52 20.96
N VAL A 62 -2.40 -8.40 20.26
CA VAL A 62 -1.71 -8.10 19.00
C VAL A 62 -0.31 -7.54 19.28
N LYS A 63 0.69 -8.01 18.53
CA LYS A 63 2.06 -7.50 18.61
C LYS A 63 2.19 -6.26 17.71
N TRP A 64 2.04 -5.09 18.30
CA TRP A 64 2.10 -3.81 17.58
C TRP A 64 3.54 -3.35 17.36
N LYS A 65 3.98 -3.26 16.10
CA LYS A 65 5.18 -2.51 15.70
C LYS A 65 4.78 -1.15 15.14
N VAL A 66 5.53 -0.11 15.48
CA VAL A 66 5.15 1.26 15.09
C VAL A 66 6.33 1.94 14.41
N LYS A 67 6.12 2.36 13.16
CA LYS A 67 7.05 3.17 12.36
C LYS A 67 6.40 4.52 12.14
N LYS A 68 6.98 5.59 12.70
CA LYS A 68 6.43 6.95 12.58
C LYS A 68 7.36 7.82 11.78
N THR A 69 6.77 8.64 10.93
CA THR A 69 7.41 9.77 10.28
C THR A 69 6.45 10.96 10.32
N TYR A 70 7.00 12.16 10.39
CA TYR A 70 6.24 13.42 10.33
C TYR A 70 6.27 14.04 8.93
N MET A 71 6.81 13.29 7.95
CA MET A 71 6.81 13.67 6.54
C MET A 71 5.49 13.23 5.89
N THR A 72 5.36 13.46 4.59
CA THR A 72 4.21 13.00 3.79
C THR A 72 4.37 11.54 3.37
N ASP A 73 5.57 11.12 2.96
CA ASP A 73 5.85 9.72 2.61
C ASP A 73 5.95 8.87 3.86
N PRO A 74 5.21 7.75 3.95
CA PRO A 74 5.25 6.91 5.12
C PRO A 74 6.54 6.11 5.25
N ALA A 75 6.87 5.75 6.49
CA ALA A 75 7.98 4.85 6.79
C ALA A 75 7.66 3.41 6.33
N ARG A 76 7.99 3.09 5.08
CA ARG A 76 7.73 1.79 4.44
C ARG A 76 8.41 0.63 5.17
N LEU A 77 7.85 -0.57 5.05
CA LEU A 77 8.47 -1.79 5.59
C LEU A 77 9.74 -2.11 4.80
N SER A 78 10.76 -2.65 5.49
CA SER A 78 11.90 -3.28 4.82
C SER A 78 11.52 -4.66 4.27
N ASP A 79 12.34 -5.20 3.36
CA ASP A 79 12.15 -6.55 2.81
C ASP A 79 12.12 -7.65 3.90
N GLU A 80 12.77 -7.41 5.03
CA GLU A 80 12.77 -8.32 6.17
C GLU A 80 11.46 -8.23 6.96
N GLU A 81 10.98 -7.01 7.21
CA GLU A 81 9.70 -6.77 7.88
C GLU A 81 8.53 -7.29 7.05
N MET A 82 8.59 -7.17 5.71
CA MET A 82 7.57 -7.71 4.82
C MET A 82 7.44 -9.24 4.89
N LYS A 83 8.50 -9.95 5.32
CA LYS A 83 8.47 -11.41 5.49
C LYS A 83 7.90 -11.85 6.84
N THR A 84 8.02 -11.00 7.88
CA THR A 84 7.62 -11.35 9.24
C THR A 84 6.31 -10.71 9.68
N ALA A 85 5.91 -9.58 9.08
CA ALA A 85 4.67 -8.91 9.39
C ALA A 85 3.47 -9.70 8.86
N ASP A 86 2.49 -9.94 9.73
CA ASP A 86 1.21 -10.55 9.35
C ASP A 86 0.28 -9.52 8.69
N GLY A 87 0.46 -8.23 8.97
CA GLY A 87 -0.32 -7.14 8.38
C GLY A 87 0.31 -5.77 8.56
N VAL A 88 -0.14 -4.81 7.73
CA VAL A 88 0.28 -3.41 7.79
C VAL A 88 -0.92 -2.48 7.77
N ILE A 89 -0.90 -1.48 8.65
CA ILE A 89 -1.79 -0.32 8.62
C ILE A 89 -0.95 0.84 8.12
N GLN A 90 -1.24 1.27 6.89
CA GLN A 90 -0.47 2.26 6.17
C GLN A 90 -1.17 3.61 6.19
N GLY A 91 -0.53 4.61 6.80
CA GLY A 91 -0.95 6.00 6.66
C GLY A 91 -0.69 6.49 5.24
N VAL A 92 -1.64 7.23 4.68
CA VAL A 92 -1.56 7.89 3.37
C VAL A 92 -1.86 9.36 3.59
N CYS A 93 -0.93 10.23 3.21
CA CYS A 93 -1.11 11.68 3.23
C CYS A 93 -1.36 12.16 1.79
N TRP A 94 -2.40 12.96 1.58
CA TRP A 94 -2.78 13.56 0.29
C TRP A 94 -2.54 15.07 0.28
#